data_AF-A0AAD6VSU2-F1
#
_entry.id   AF-A0AAD6VSU2-F1
#
_cell.length_a   1.000
_cell.length_b   1.000
_cell.length_c   1.000
_cell.angle_alpha   90.00
_cell.angle_beta   90.00
_cell.angle_gamma   90.00
#
_symmetry.space_group_name_H-M   'P 1'
#
loop_
_entity.id
_entity.type
_entity.pdbx_description
1 polymer ?
#
loop_
_entity_poly.entity_id
_entity_poly.type
_entity_poly.pdbx_seq_one_letter_code
_entity_poly.pdbx_strand_id
1 'polypeptide(L)'
;MLPADHATNAQLRASLEEVQTAILRQQALLSKLHRRQQELKRRLGLIVYPVLTLPNEIVSRIFVDCLPGHGRVRPSERMAPLLLARICRCWRDIALGTCELW
;
A
#
# COMPACT_ATOMS: atom_id res chain seq x y z
N MET A 1 57.28 22.20 24.67
CA MET A 1 56.56 20.98 24.22
C MET A 1 55.86 20.40 25.44
N LEU A 2 54.54 20.28 25.62
CA LEU A 2 53.34 20.38 24.76
C LEU A 2 52.11 20.73 25.66
N PRO A 3 51.71 22.00 25.81
CA PRO A 3 50.44 22.36 26.47
C PRO A 3 49.27 22.56 25.49
N ALA A 4 49.56 22.70 24.18
CA ALA A 4 48.56 23.06 23.16
C ALA A 4 47.56 21.93 22.84
N ASP A 5 47.90 20.67 23.10
CA ASP A 5 47.09 19.51 22.69
C ASP A 5 45.87 19.26 23.58
N HIS A 6 45.89 19.65 24.85
CA HIS A 6 44.79 19.34 25.77
C HIS A 6 43.52 20.16 25.47
N ALA A 7 43.68 21.42 25.07
CA ALA A 7 42.56 22.27 24.67
C ALA A 7 41.91 21.79 23.37
N THR A 8 42.72 21.40 22.38
CA THR A 8 42.24 20.85 21.11
C THR A 8 41.56 19.50 21.30
N ASN A 9 42.12 18.62 22.13
CA ASN A 9 41.49 17.34 22.46
C ASN A 9 40.16 17.51 23.23
N ALA A 10 40.07 18.49 24.14
CA ALA A 10 38.84 18.78 24.85
C ALA A 10 37.75 19.32 23.91
N GLN A 11 38.11 20.21 22.97
CA GLN A 11 37.19 20.71 21.95
C GLN A 11 36.68 19.59 21.03
N LEU A 12 37.55 18.69 20.58
CA LEU A 12 37.16 17.54 19.76
C LEU A 12 36.18 16.60 20.48
N ARG A 13 36.38 16.37 21.79
CA ARG A 13 35.46 15.57 22.60
C ARG A 13 34.08 16.23 22.72
N ALA A 14 34.05 17.55 22.97
CA ALA A 14 32.80 18.30 23.04
C ALA A 14 32.03 18.26 21.70
N SER A 15 32.72 18.44 20.57
CA SER A 15 32.09 18.32 19.24
C SER A 15 31.59 16.90 18.96
N LEU A 16 32.29 15.87 19.43
CA LEU A 16 31.84 14.48 19.29
C LEU A 16 30.58 14.22 20.11
N GLU A 17 30.51 14.72 21.35
CA GLU A 17 29.32 14.61 22.20
C GLU A 17 28.09 15.30 21.60
N GLU A 18 28.28 16.48 20.98
CA GLU A 18 27.21 17.18 20.27
C GLU A 18 26.66 16.34 19.11
N VAL A 19 27.55 15.81 18.26
CA VAL A 19 27.16 14.96 17.13
C VAL A 19 26.51 13.66 17.62
N GLN A 20 27.05 13.04 18.67
CA GLN A 20 26.47 11.83 19.28
C GLN A 20 25.04 12.11 19.77
N THR A 21 24.82 13.25 20.41
CA THR A 21 23.51 13.68 20.91
C THR A 21 22.53 13.88 19.75
N ALA A 22 22.99 14.48 18.65
CA ALA A 22 22.20 14.60 17.43
C ALA A 22 21.85 13.22 16.86
N ILE A 23 22.82 12.31 16.70
CA ILE A 23 22.56 10.95 16.20
C ILE A 23 21.48 10.25 17.04
N LEU A 24 21.57 10.33 18.36
CA LEU A 24 20.58 9.73 19.26
C LEU A 24 19.18 10.32 19.08
N ARG A 25 19.07 11.66 18.93
CA ARG A 25 17.79 12.33 18.65
C ARG A 25 17.17 11.87 17.33
N GLN A 26 17.99 11.81 16.27
CA GLN A 26 17.54 11.34 14.95
C GLN A 26 17.08 9.88 15.01
N GLN A 27 17.83 9.02 15.68
CA GLN A 27 17.46 7.60 15.86
C GLN A 27 16.14 7.45 16.63
N ALA A 28 15.91 8.27 17.66
CA ALA A 28 14.65 8.27 18.40
C ALA A 28 13.47 8.64 17.49
N LEU A 29 13.62 9.66 16.63
CA LEU A 29 12.60 10.04 15.66
C LEU A 29 12.33 8.92 14.63
N LEU A 30 13.39 8.33 14.06
CA LEU A 30 13.25 7.21 13.12
C LEU A 30 12.52 6.03 13.76
N SER A 31 12.84 5.69 15.00
CA SER A 31 12.15 4.61 15.72
C SER A 31 10.66 4.90 15.89
N LYS A 32 10.27 6.15 16.16
CA LYS A 32 8.87 6.58 16.27
C LYS A 32 8.14 6.48 14.93
N LEU A 33 8.78 6.91 13.84
CA LEU A 33 8.20 6.81 12.50
C LEU A 33 8.04 5.35 12.06
N HIS A 34 9.04 4.49 12.29
CA HIS A 34 8.95 3.06 12.01
C HIS A 34 7.84 2.38 12.80
N ARG A 35 7.66 2.71 14.09
CA ARG A 35 6.52 2.20 14.87
C ARG A 35 5.19 2.59 14.24
N ARG A 36 5.04 3.86 13.81
CA ARG A 36 3.81 4.32 13.14
C ARG A 36 3.60 3.62 11.79
N GLN A 37 4.66 3.40 11.03
CA GLN A 37 4.61 2.67 9.78
C GLN A 37 4.15 1.22 10.00
N GLN A 38 4.70 0.54 11.02
CA GLN A 38 4.32 -0.83 11.36
C GLN A 38 2.86 -0.92 11.80
N GLU A 39 2.38 0.05 12.59
CA GLU A 39 0.98 0.13 12.97
C GLU A 39 0.06 0.26 11.76
N LEU A 40 0.38 1.17 10.85
CA LEU A 40 -0.41 1.38 9.63
C LEU A 40 -0.40 0.13 8.74
N LYS A 41 0.77 -0.51 8.57
CA LYS A 41 0.88 -1.78 7.83
C LYS A 41 0.02 -2.88 8.46
N ARG A 42 0.05 -3.02 9.78
CA ARG A 42 -0.78 -3.99 10.50
C ARG A 42 -2.26 -3.72 10.27
N ARG A 43 -2.70 -2.46 10.43
CA ARG A 43 -4.10 -2.07 10.19
C ARG A 43 -4.54 -2.35 8.76
N LEU A 44 -3.71 -2.04 7.78
CA LEU A 44 -3.99 -2.33 6.36
C LEU A 44 -4.03 -3.84 6.10
N GLY A 45 -3.18 -4.64 6.75
CA GLY A 45 -3.19 -6.09 6.61
C GLY A 45 -4.46 -6.78 7.16
N LEU A 46 -5.20 -6.11 8.06
CA LEU A 46 -6.50 -6.59 8.53
C LEU A 46 -7.65 -6.28 7.54
N ILE A 47 -7.43 -5.36 6.60
CA ILE A 47 -8.43 -5.03 5.58
C ILE A 47 -8.38 -6.12 4.51
N VAL A 48 -9.37 -7.00 4.54
CA VAL A 48 -9.58 -7.97 3.47
C VAL A 48 -10.35 -7.27 2.36
N TYR A 49 -9.92 -7.49 1.12
CA TYR A 49 -10.66 -7.09 -0.08
C TYR A 49 -11.31 -8.34 -0.65
N PRO A 50 -12.56 -8.68 -0.28
CA PRO A 50 -13.15 -9.98 -0.60
C PRO A 50 -13.09 -10.28 -2.09
N VAL A 51 -13.33 -9.27 -2.92
CA VAL A 51 -13.34 -9.40 -4.38
C VAL A 51 -11.97 -9.67 -5.03
N LEU A 52 -10.88 -9.58 -4.25
CA LEU A 52 -9.53 -10.01 -4.66
C LEU A 52 -9.18 -11.41 -4.13
N THR A 53 -10.01 -11.98 -3.26
CA THR A 53 -9.80 -13.30 -2.63
C THR A 53 -10.90 -14.31 -3.00
N LEU A 54 -11.97 -13.86 -3.64
CA LEU A 54 -13.05 -14.72 -4.11
C LEU A 54 -12.56 -15.61 -5.27
N PRO A 55 -12.99 -16.88 -5.34
CA PRO A 55 -12.81 -17.70 -6.53
C PRO A 55 -13.41 -17.03 -7.77
N ASN A 56 -12.81 -17.29 -8.93
CA ASN A 56 -13.22 -16.68 -10.19
C ASN A 56 -14.70 -16.96 -10.52
N GLU A 57 -15.21 -18.13 -10.13
CA GLU A 57 -16.59 -18.55 -10.34
C GLU A 57 -17.57 -17.66 -9.57
N ILE A 58 -17.24 -17.29 -8.33
CA ILE A 58 -18.08 -16.41 -7.52
C ILE A 58 -18.07 -14.98 -8.08
N VAL A 59 -16.90 -14.50 -8.51
CA VAL A 59 -16.78 -13.18 -9.15
C VAL A 59 -17.57 -13.13 -10.47
N SER A 60 -17.47 -14.18 -11.29
CA SER A 60 -18.22 -14.32 -12.54
C SER A 60 -19.72 -14.27 -12.29
N ARG A 61 -20.21 -14.98 -11.25
CA ARG A 61 -21.62 -14.96 -10.88
C ARG A 61 -22.09 -13.56 -10.47
N ILE A 62 -21.31 -12.87 -9.64
CA ILE A 62 -21.60 -11.48 -9.24
C ILE A 62 -21.69 -10.58 -10.48
N PHE A 63 -20.81 -10.76 -11.47
CA PHE A 63 -20.82 -9.97 -12.70
C PHE A 63 -22.10 -10.20 -13.52
N VAL A 64 -22.55 -11.45 -13.64
CA VAL A 64 -23.80 -11.78 -14.35
C VAL A 64 -25.00 -11.19 -13.62
N ASP A 65 -25.03 -11.25 -12.28
CA ASP A 65 -26.11 -10.67 -11.48
C ASP A 65 -26.13 -9.12 -11.53
N CYS A 66 -25.05 -8.49 -12.02
CA CYS A 66 -24.96 -7.05 -12.27
C CYS A 66 -25.52 -6.63 -13.65
N LEU A 67 -25.90 -7.58 -14.51
CA LEU A 67 -26.52 -7.28 -15.79
C LEU A 67 -27.96 -6.76 -15.59
N PRO A 68 -28.43 -5.85 -16.45
CA PRO A 68 -29.78 -5.34 -16.32
C PRO A 68 -30.82 -6.45 -16.63
N GLY A 69 -31.79 -6.64 -15.72
CA GLY A 69 -32.75 -7.75 -15.76
C GLY A 69 -33.64 -7.84 -17.00
N HIS A 70 -33.67 -6.81 -17.84
CA HIS A 70 -34.37 -6.82 -19.13
C HIS A 70 -33.58 -7.49 -20.28
N GLY A 71 -32.39 -8.05 -20.00
CA GLY A 71 -31.59 -8.85 -20.93
C GLY A 71 -30.88 -8.07 -22.04
N ARG A 72 -31.16 -6.78 -22.21
CA ARG A 72 -30.50 -5.92 -23.19
C ARG A 72 -29.25 -5.26 -22.60
N VAL A 73 -28.11 -5.88 -22.78
CA VAL A 73 -26.81 -5.29 -22.47
C VAL A 73 -26.39 -4.39 -23.64
N ARG A 74 -26.19 -3.10 -23.38
CA ARG A 74 -25.59 -2.18 -24.37
C ARG A 74 -24.12 -1.95 -24.02
N PRO A 75 -23.21 -1.99 -25.00
CA PRO A 75 -21.82 -1.60 -24.78
C PRO A 75 -21.77 -0.16 -24.26
N SER A 76 -21.40 0.00 -23.00
CA SER A 76 -21.25 1.30 -22.36
C SER A 76 -20.11 1.21 -21.35
N GLU A 77 -19.20 2.18 -21.37
CA GLU A 77 -18.13 2.25 -20.37
C GLU A 77 -18.65 2.42 -18.94
N ARG A 78 -19.92 2.82 -18.79
CA ARG A 78 -20.58 3.08 -17.51
C ARG A 78 -21.45 1.91 -17.03
N MET A 79 -21.52 0.81 -17.78
CA MET A 79 -22.36 -0.34 -17.45
C MET A 79 -21.58 -1.65 -17.57
N ALA A 80 -22.01 -2.67 -16.82
CA ALA A 80 -21.55 -4.03 -17.05
C ALA A 80 -21.90 -4.49 -18.48
N PRO A 81 -21.05 -5.32 -19.12
CA PRO A 81 -19.81 -5.90 -18.57
C PRO A 81 -18.57 -5.01 -18.73
N LEU A 82 -18.60 -3.99 -19.59
CA LEU A 82 -17.42 -3.17 -19.91
C LEU A 82 -16.88 -2.38 -18.71
N LEU A 83 -17.77 -1.90 -17.83
CA LEU A 83 -17.35 -1.26 -16.57
C LEU A 83 -16.51 -2.21 -15.71
N LEU A 84 -16.94 -3.47 -15.60
CA LEU A 84 -16.28 -4.49 -14.77
C LEU A 84 -14.89 -4.84 -15.31
N ALA A 85 -14.76 -4.95 -16.63
CA ALA A 85 -13.49 -5.22 -17.32
C ALA A 85 -12.47 -4.06 -17.25
N ARG A 86 -12.85 -2.88 -16.73
CA ARG A 86 -11.97 -1.70 -16.61
C ARG A 86 -11.37 -1.51 -15.22
N ILE A 87 -11.86 -2.23 -14.21
CA ILE A 87 -11.47 -2.01 -12.81
C ILE A 87 -10.02 -2.43 -12.55
N CYS A 88 -9.65 -3.66 -12.89
CA CYS A 88 -8.28 -4.16 -12.77
C CYS A 88 -8.01 -5.31 -13.76
N ARG A 89 -6.76 -5.75 -13.88
CA ARG A 89 -6.39 -6.88 -14.77
C ARG A 89 -7.13 -8.17 -14.43
N CYS A 90 -7.15 -8.56 -13.14
CA CYS A 90 -7.85 -9.77 -12.69
C CYS A 90 -9.33 -9.78 -13.08
N TRP A 91 -10.05 -8.68 -12.83
CA TRP A 91 -11.47 -8.58 -13.20
C TRP A 91 -11.70 -8.60 -14.70
N ARG A 92 -10.78 -8.03 -15.48
CA ARG A 92 -10.83 -8.10 -16.94
C ARG A 92 -10.70 -9.53 -17.43
N ASP A 93 -9.75 -10.28 -16.90
CA ASP A 93 -9.51 -11.67 -17.30
C ASP A 93 -10.73 -12.53 -16.96
N ILE A 94 -11.33 -12.34 -15.78
CA ILE A 94 -12.58 -13.00 -15.37
C ILE A 94 -13.74 -12.61 -16.29
N ALA A 95 -13.94 -11.31 -16.55
CA ALA A 95 -15.06 -10.83 -17.37
C ALA A 95 -14.96 -11.30 -18.83
N LEU A 96 -13.75 -11.31 -19.41
CA LEU A 96 -13.53 -11.83 -20.77
C LEU A 96 -13.70 -13.35 -20.83
N GLY A 97 -13.36 -14.07 -19.76
CA GLY A 97 -13.57 -15.52 -19.66
C GLY A 97 -15.01 -15.95 -19.36
N THR A 98 -15.89 -15.02 -18.96
CA THR A 98 -17.29 -15.32 -18.61
C THR A 98 -18.19 -15.09 -19.82
N CYS A 99 -18.52 -16.17 -20.56
CA CYS A 99 -19.34 -16.07 -21.77
C CYS A 99 -20.73 -15.46 -21.53
N GLU A 100 -21.35 -15.68 -20.37
CA GLU A 100 -22.69 -15.16 -20.02
C GLU A 100 -22.78 -13.62 -19.98
N LEU A 101 -21.65 -12.91 -19.99
CA LEU A 101 -21.60 -11.46 -19.98
C LEU A 101 -21.75 -10.81 -21.36
N TRP A 102 -21.60 -11.57 -22.44
CA TRP A 102 -21.51 -11.10 -23.82
C TRP A 102 -22.69 -11.58 -24.67
#